data_AF-Q5XNS6-F1
#
_entry.id   AF-Q5XNS6-F1
#
_cell.length_a   1.000
_cell.length_b   1.000
_cell.length_c   1.000
_cell.angle_alpha   90.00
_cell.angle_beta   90.00
_cell.angle_gamma   90.00
#
_symmetry.space_group_name_H-M   'P 1'
#
loop_
_entity.id
_entity.type
_entity.pdbx_description
1 polymer ?
#
loop_
_entity_poly.entity_id
_entity_poly.type
_entity_poly.pdbx_seq_one_letter_code
_entity_poly.pdbx_strand_id
1 'polypeptide(L)' 'CYELDKRNDGDEIQSVLGELTGARTVPRVFIGGNFVGGGTDIKKMYDDGRLQKMLA' A
#
# COMPACT_ATOMS: atom_id res chain seq x y z
N CYS A 1 3.37 -2.32 -9.02
CA CYS A 1 3.29 -0.90 -8.66
C CYS A 1 2.27 -0.26 -9.59
N TYR A 2 1.35 0.55 -9.06
CA TYR A 2 0.43 1.35 -9.87
C TYR A 2 0.72 2.81 -9.61
N GLU A 3 1.08 3.55 -10.67
CA GLU A 3 1.37 4.99 -10.62
C GLU A 3 0.05 5.76 -10.74
N LEU A 4 -0.43 6.31 -9.63
CA LEU A 4 -1.73 6.99 -9.57
C LEU A 4 -1.71 8.36 -10.26
N ASP A 5 -0.57 9.03 -10.30
CA ASP A 5 -0.35 10.32 -10.97
C ASP A 5 -0.50 10.23 -12.50
N LYS A 6 -0.34 9.03 -13.06
CA LYS A 6 -0.48 8.78 -14.51
C LYS A 6 -1.89 8.34 -14.91
N ARG A 7 -2.84 8.39 -13.98
CA ARG A 7 -4.22 7.96 -14.23
C ARG A 7 -5.20 9.10 -14.02
N ASN A 8 -6.22 9.15 -14.86
CA ASN A 8 -7.29 10.15 -14.75
C ASN A 8 -8.14 9.95 -13.49
N ASP A 9 -8.23 8.72 -12.97
CA ASP A 9 -8.95 8.32 -11.76
C ASP A 9 -8.05 8.25 -10.51
N GLY A 10 -6.81 8.75 -10.58
CA GLY A 10 -5.84 8.67 -9.49
C GLY A 10 -6.32 9.30 -8.17
N ASP A 11 -6.97 10.46 -8.24
CA ASP A 11 -7.49 11.18 -7.07
C ASP A 11 -8.67 10.46 -6.41
N GLU A 12 -9.55 9.85 -7.20
CA GLU A 12 -10.66 9.03 -6.71
C GLU A 12 -10.10 7.79 -6.00
N ILE A 13 -9.12 7.12 -6.61
CA ILE A 13 -8.44 5.97 -6.01
C ILE A 13 -7.76 6.37 -4.70
N GLN A 14 -7.03 7.50 -4.64
CA GLN A 14 -6.41 7.96 -3.39
C GLN A 14 -7.43 8.27 -2.31
N SER A 15 -8.61 8.76 -2.68
CA SER A 15 -9.70 9.04 -1.74
C SER A 15 -10.26 7.74 -1.15
N VAL A 16 -10.56 6.76 -2.00
CA VAL A 16 -11.02 5.42 -1.59
C VAL A 16 -9.95 4.71 -0.75
N LEU A 17 -8.68 4.77 -1.15
CA LEU A 17 -7.57 4.24 -0.36
C LEU A 17 -7.48 4.94 1.00
N GLY A 18 -7.73 6.25 1.05
CA GLY A 18 -7.83 7.01 2.28
C GLY A 18 -8.90 6.47 3.23
N GLU A 19 -10.09 6.16 2.72
CA GLU A 19 -11.19 5.57 3.48
C GLU A 19 -10.88 4.15 3.94
N LEU A 20 -10.30 3.32 3.06
CA LEU A 20 -9.99 1.92 3.35
C LEU A 20 -8.81 1.74 4.30
N THR A 21 -7.77 2.57 4.18
CA THR A 21 -6.50 2.40 4.91
C THR A 21 -6.27 3.47 5.98
N GLY A 22 -7.21 4.41 6.13
CA GLY A 22 -7.15 5.51 7.10
C GLY A 22 -6.20 6.65 6.73
N ALA A 23 -5.60 6.65 5.53
CA ALA A 23 -4.72 7.72 5.09
C ALA A 23 -4.52 7.76 3.56
N ARG A 24 -4.46 8.97 2.99
CA ARG A 24 -4.38 9.21 1.52
C ARG A 24 -2.97 9.15 0.95
N THR A 25 -1.93 9.17 1.80
CA THR A 25 -0.54 9.21 1.33
C THR A 25 -0.13 7.91 0.65
N VAL A 26 0.67 8.02 -0.41
CA VAL A 26 1.29 6.88 -1.10
C VAL A 26 2.73 6.69 -0.63
N PRO A 27 3.30 5.48 -0.71
CA PRO A 27 2.69 4.23 -1.21
C PRO A 27 1.73 3.57 -0.20
N ARG A 28 0.71 2.87 -0.72
CA ARG A 28 -0.18 1.96 0.02
C ARG A 28 -0.02 0.55 -0.53
N VAL A 29 0.34 -0.40 0.34
CA VAL A 29 0.71 -1.75 -0.07
C VAL A 29 -0.30 -2.76 0.42
N PHE A 30 -0.73 -3.62 -0.51
CA PHE A 30 -1.67 -4.71 -0.28
C PHE A 30 -1.03 -6.03 -0.71
N ILE A 31 -1.20 -7.07 0.10
CA ILE A 31 -0.73 -8.44 -0.19
C ILE A 31 -1.89 -9.40 0.04
N GLY A 32 -2.21 -10.22 -0.97
CA GLY A 32 -3.35 -11.14 -0.91
C GLY A 32 -4.70 -10.45 -0.68
N GLY A 33 -4.86 -9.21 -1.15
CA GLY A 33 -6.08 -8.40 -0.95
C GLY A 33 -6.17 -7.69 0.41
N ASN A 34 -5.25 -7.95 1.34
CA ASN A 34 -5.23 -7.30 2.65
C ASN A 34 -4.29 -6.10 2.65
N PHE A 35 -4.71 -5.01 3.30
CA PHE A 35 -3.86 -3.84 3.52
C PHE A 35 -2.74 -4.18 4.51
N VAL A 36 -1.49 -3.93 4.13
CA VAL A 36 -0.32 -4.30 4.93
C VAL A 36 0.38 -3.08 5.51
N GLY A 37 0.32 -1.93 4.83
CA GLY A 37 0.88 -0.68 5.35
C GLY A 37 1.38 0.27 4.27
N GLY A 38 2.10 1.31 4.70
CA GLY A 38 2.82 2.22 3.82
C GLY A 38 4.28 1.81 3.60
N GLY A 39 5.05 2.67 2.92
CA GLY A 39 6.45 2.36 2.58
C GLY A 39 7.34 2.08 3.80
N THR A 40 7.15 2.82 4.90
CA THR A 40 7.87 2.60 6.16
C THR A 40 7.54 1.26 6.79
N ASP A 41 6.27 0.85 6.78
CA ASP A 41 5.82 -0.40 7.38
C ASP A 41 6.39 -1.59 6.61
N ILE A 42 6.36 -1.53 5.28
CA ILE A 42 6.91 -2.58 4.43
C ILE A 42 8.42 -2.72 4.63
N LYS A 43 9.16 -1.60 4.76
CA LYS A 43 10.59 -1.66 5.05
C LYS A 43 10.86 -2.37 6.38
N LYS A 44 10.14 -2.02 7.45
CA LYS A 44 10.25 -2.71 8.75
C LYS A 44 9.92 -4.20 8.64
N MET A 45 8.84 -4.55 7.93
CA MET A 45 8.46 -5.96 7.75
C MET A 45 9.48 -6.75 6.95
N TYR A 46 10.16 -6.10 5.99
CA TYR A 46 11.26 -6.70 5.24
C TYR A 46 12.46 -6.97 6.15
N ASP A 47 12.84 -5.99 6.98
CA ASP A 47 13.93 -6.09 7.93
C ASP A 47 13.65 -7.18 8.99
N ASP A 48 12.38 -7.32 9.42
CA ASP A 48 11.91 -8.33 10.38
C ASP A 48 11.67 -9.71 9.76
N GLY A 49 11.86 -9.89 8.44
CA GLY A 49 11.63 -11.16 7.74
C GLY A 49 10.15 -11.55 7.58
N ARG A 50 9.21 -10.70 8.01
CA ARG A 50 7.76 -10.95 7.95
C ARG A 50 7.23 -10.81 6.53
N LEU A 51 7.77 -9.87 5.76
CA LEU A 51 7.34 -9.62 4.38
C LEU A 51 7.56 -10.85 3.51
N GLN A 52 8.72 -11.50 3.64
CA GLN A 52 9.12 -12.70 2.90
C GLN A 52 8.16 -13.87 3.18
N LYS A 53 7.67 -13.99 4.42
CA LYS A 53 6.68 -15.02 4.79
C LYS A 53 5.28 -14.75 4.22
N MET A 54 4.94 -13.49 3.95
CA MET A 54 3.65 -13.12 3.34
C MET A 54 3.65 -13.27 1.81
N LEU A 55 4.84 -13.31 1.20
CA LEU A 55 5.02 -13.48 -0.24
C LEU A 55 5.32 -14.93 -0.66
N ALA A 56 5.52 -15.81 0.31
CA ALA A 56 5.73 -17.25 0.12
C ALA A 56 4.39 -17.98 -0.06
#